data_AF-A0A1R1CCN6-F1
#
_entry.id   AF-A0A1R1CCN6-F1
#
_cell.length_a   1.000
_cell.length_b   1.000
_cell.length_c   1.000
_cell.angle_alpha   90.00
_cell.angle_beta   90.00
_cell.angle_gamma   90.00
#
_symmetry.space_group_name_H-M   'P 1'
#
loop_
_entity.id
_entity.type
_entity.pdbx_description
1 polymer ?
#
loop_
_entity_poly.entity_id
_entity_poly.type
_entity_poly.pdbx_seq_one_letter_code
_entity_poly.pdbx_strand_id
1 'polypeptide(L)'
;MHQTLHKVYKIRNKETGLFSKGGTDNIWTKEGKSWSNIGHLKHHLNQLAKYYLKDKNPYINAEIVEVNYDMCHKVDVNEMFNEIANNKEKAEEAYRLNVQKWREEQERKQLQELKEKYDK
;
A
#
# COMPACT_ATOMS: atom_id res chain seq x y z
N MET A 1 4.89 -26.72 -1.97
CA MET A 1 4.29 -25.61 -1.21
C MET A 1 2.82 -25.91 -0.99
N HIS A 2 2.38 -26.15 0.25
CA HIS A 2 0.94 -26.25 0.55
C HIS A 2 0.41 -24.82 0.68
N GLN A 3 -0.35 -24.35 -0.31
CA GLN A 3 -1.07 -23.09 -0.20
C GLN A 3 -2.15 -23.24 0.86
N THR A 4 -2.00 -22.51 1.96
CA THR A 4 -3.05 -22.43 2.97
C THR A 4 -4.15 -21.52 2.43
N LEU A 5 -5.26 -22.12 1.99
CA LEU A 5 -6.45 -21.39 1.56
C LEU A 5 -7.04 -20.67 2.77
N HIS A 6 -6.96 -19.34 2.78
CA HIS A 6 -7.62 -18.52 3.80
C HIS A 6 -9.01 -18.14 3.32
N LYS A 7 -10.01 -18.63 4.04
CA LYS A 7 -11.41 -18.26 3.81
C LYS A 7 -11.62 -16.81 4.23
N VAL A 8 -12.08 -15.99 3.30
CA VAL A 8 -12.50 -14.61 3.59
C VAL A 8 -13.91 -14.39 3.06
N TYR A 9 -14.64 -13.50 3.72
CA TYR A 9 -16.01 -13.15 3.36
C TYR A 9 -16.04 -11.75 2.78
N LYS A 10 -16.83 -11.54 1.73
CA LYS A 10 -17.02 -10.23 1.09
C LYS A 10 -18.50 -10.02 0.79
N ILE A 11 -18.88 -8.74 0.66
CA ILE A 11 -20.22 -8.37 0.20
C ILE A 11 -20.12 -8.00 -1.28
N ARG A 12 -20.84 -8.73 -2.15
CA ARG A 12 -20.84 -8.55 -3.60
C ARG A 12 -22.17 -7.97 -4.06
N ASN A 13 -22.14 -6.98 -4.95
CA ASN A 13 -23.31 -6.48 -5.65
C ASN A 13 -23.70 -7.50 -6.74
N LYS A 14 -24.96 -7.96 -6.76
CA LYS A 14 -25.40 -9.02 -7.67
C LYS A 14 -25.49 -8.59 -9.13
N GLU A 15 -25.72 -7.30 -9.40
CA GLU A 15 -25.80 -6.75 -10.76
C GLU A 15 -24.42 -6.48 -11.35
N THR A 16 -23.56 -5.78 -10.60
CA THR A 16 -22.27 -5.29 -11.13
C THR A 16 -21.11 -6.24 -10.85
N GLY A 17 -21.27 -7.19 -9.92
CA GLY A 17 -20.20 -8.08 -9.47
C GLY A 17 -19.13 -7.41 -8.60
N LEU A 18 -19.25 -6.09 -8.34
CA LEU A 18 -18.31 -5.34 -7.51
C LEU A 18 -18.46 -5.68 -6.01
N PHE A 19 -17.41 -5.43 -5.24
CA PHE A 19 -17.34 -5.69 -3.80
C PHE A 19 -17.40 -4.40 -2.97
N SER A 20 -18.04 -4.50 -1.80
CA SER A 20 -18.19 -3.38 -0.88
C SER A 20 -16.91 -3.04 -0.11
N LYS A 21 -16.61 -1.75 0.05
CA LYS A 21 -15.57 -1.21 0.93
C LYS A 21 -15.95 -1.17 2.42
N GLY A 22 -17.21 -1.39 2.77
CA GLY A 22 -17.70 -1.35 4.14
C GLY A 22 -17.83 0.06 4.75
N GLY A 23 -18.07 1.08 3.92
CA GLY A 23 -18.31 2.48 4.34
C GLY A 23 -19.69 2.99 3.92
N THR A 24 -19.83 4.33 3.82
CA THR A 24 -21.11 5.02 3.55
C THR A 24 -21.26 5.52 2.12
N ASP A 25 -20.18 5.97 1.47
CA ASP A 25 -20.21 6.59 0.13
C ASP A 25 -19.42 5.79 -0.92
N ASN A 26 -19.95 5.76 -2.15
CA ASN A 26 -19.37 5.08 -3.33
C ASN A 26 -18.65 3.75 -2.99
N ILE A 27 -19.43 2.84 -2.42
CA ILE A 27 -18.90 1.71 -1.67
C ILE A 27 -18.46 0.54 -2.55
N TRP A 28 -18.71 0.54 -3.86
CA TRP A 28 -18.48 -0.60 -4.74
C TRP A 28 -17.16 -0.47 -5.52
N THR A 29 -16.29 -1.49 -5.43
CA THR A 29 -14.99 -1.57 -6.14
C THR A 29 -14.64 -3.00 -6.52
N LYS A 30 -13.64 -3.19 -7.39
CA LYS A 30 -13.17 -4.54 -7.79
C LYS A 30 -12.53 -5.30 -6.63
N GLU A 31 -11.86 -4.60 -5.72
CA GLU A 31 -11.14 -5.20 -4.59
C GLU A 31 -12.03 -5.26 -3.35
N GLY A 32 -12.69 -4.16 -2.99
CA GLY A 32 -13.54 -4.08 -1.79
C GLY A 32 -12.83 -4.49 -0.49
N LYS A 33 -13.61 -4.62 0.58
CA LYS A 33 -13.16 -5.07 1.90
C LYS A 33 -13.35 -6.57 2.04
N SER A 34 -12.40 -7.20 2.73
CA SER A 34 -12.44 -8.60 3.09
C SER A 34 -12.58 -8.73 4.61
N TRP A 35 -13.45 -9.64 5.04
CA TRP A 35 -13.63 -9.99 6.45
C TRP A 35 -13.09 -11.40 6.67
N SER A 36 -12.13 -11.56 7.58
CA SER A 36 -11.56 -12.86 7.93
C SER A 36 -12.55 -13.77 8.68
N ASN A 37 -13.62 -13.20 9.24
CA ASN A 37 -14.63 -13.91 10.01
C ASN A 37 -16.03 -13.44 9.62
N ILE A 38 -16.93 -14.38 9.34
CA ILE A 38 -18.32 -14.10 8.98
C ILE A 38 -19.08 -13.32 10.07
N GLY A 39 -18.74 -13.52 11.34
CA GLY A 39 -19.30 -12.79 12.47
C GLY A 39 -19.03 -11.29 12.39
N HIS A 40 -17.83 -10.88 11.98
CA HIS A 40 -17.50 -9.46 11.80
C HIS A 40 -18.31 -8.83 10.67
N LEU A 41 -18.54 -9.57 9.58
CA LEU A 41 -19.36 -9.11 8.45
C LEU A 41 -20.82 -8.99 8.88
N LYS A 42 -21.38 -10.00 9.57
CA LYS A 42 -22.74 -9.94 10.10
C LYS A 42 -22.92 -8.77 11.07
N HIS A 43 -21.95 -8.51 11.93
CA HIS A 43 -21.98 -7.37 12.83
C HIS A 43 -22.04 -6.04 12.07
N HIS A 44 -21.20 -5.88 11.03
CA HIS A 44 -21.22 -4.72 10.13
C HIS A 44 -22.61 -4.51 9.50
N LEU A 45 -23.22 -5.56 8.94
CA LEU A 45 -24.56 -5.48 8.36
C LEU A 45 -25.64 -5.11 9.40
N ASN A 46 -25.53 -5.66 10.62
CA ASN A 46 -26.47 -5.35 11.70
C ASN A 46 -26.37 -3.88 12.14
N GLN A 47 -25.18 -3.28 12.13
CA GLN A 47 -25.04 -1.85 12.39
C GLN A 47 -25.78 -1.04 11.33
N LEU A 48 -25.58 -1.36 10.05
CA LEU A 48 -26.22 -0.66 8.94
C LEU A 48 -27.74 -0.80 8.95
N ALA A 49 -28.26 -1.98 9.31
CA ALA A 49 -29.70 -2.21 9.42
C ALA A 49 -30.37 -1.31 10.46
N LYS A 50 -29.63 -0.82 11.47
CA LYS A 50 -30.16 0.12 12.48
C LYS A 50 -30.19 1.56 11.99
N TYR A 51 -29.23 1.97 11.17
CA TYR A 51 -29.04 3.37 10.78
C TYR A 51 -29.67 3.73 9.42
N TYR A 52 -29.86 2.75 8.54
CA TYR A 52 -30.43 2.98 7.22
C TYR A 52 -31.91 2.59 7.18
N LEU A 53 -32.74 3.50 6.66
CA LEU A 53 -34.09 3.16 6.19
C LEU A 53 -33.97 2.07 5.11
N LYS A 54 -34.92 1.13 5.06
CA LYS A 54 -34.91 -0.01 4.12
C LYS A 54 -34.58 0.41 2.68
N ASP A 55 -35.12 1.54 2.23
CA ASP A 55 -35.00 2.02 0.85
C ASP A 55 -33.65 2.71 0.55
N LYS A 56 -32.86 3.02 1.59
CA LYS A 56 -31.52 3.62 1.46
C LYS A 56 -30.40 2.62 1.78
N ASN A 57 -30.73 1.35 2.00
CA ASN A 57 -29.71 0.35 2.28
C ASN A 57 -28.89 0.06 1.01
N PRO A 58 -27.59 0.39 0.98
CA PRO A 58 -26.78 0.19 -0.22
C PRO A 58 -26.54 -1.29 -0.53
N TYR A 59 -26.90 -2.20 0.39
CA TYR A 59 -26.77 -3.65 0.27
C TYR A 59 -28.06 -4.36 -0.14
N ILE A 60 -29.10 -3.64 -0.58
CA ILE A 60 -30.40 -4.23 -0.91
C ILE A 60 -30.32 -5.32 -2.00
N ASN A 61 -29.43 -5.14 -2.99
CA ASN A 61 -29.14 -6.11 -4.04
C ASN A 61 -27.74 -6.73 -3.90
N ALA A 62 -27.31 -6.99 -2.66
CA ALA A 62 -26.03 -7.57 -2.36
C ALA A 62 -26.15 -8.96 -1.74
N GLU A 63 -25.08 -9.75 -1.88
CA GLU A 63 -24.94 -11.07 -1.29
C GLU A 63 -23.60 -11.22 -0.59
N ILE A 64 -23.54 -12.10 0.40
CA ILE A 64 -22.28 -12.47 1.04
C ILE A 64 -21.67 -13.60 0.22
N VAL A 65 -20.43 -13.43 -0.21
CA VAL A 65 -19.67 -14.48 -0.88
C VAL A 65 -18.47 -14.90 -0.04
N GLU A 66 -18.26 -16.21 0.03
CA GLU A 66 -17.02 -16.79 0.54
C GLU A 66 -16.01 -16.85 -0.62
N VAL A 67 -14.85 -16.23 -0.40
CA VAL A 67 -13.74 -16.22 -1.35
C VAL A 67 -12.58 -16.94 -0.70
N ASN A 68 -12.01 -17.90 -1.41
CA ASN A 68 -10.73 -18.47 -1.02
C ASN A 68 -9.64 -17.53 -1.50
N TYR A 69 -9.05 -16.79 -0.57
CA TYR A 69 -7.90 -15.97 -0.90
C TYR A 69 -6.68 -16.89 -0.86
N ASP A 70 -6.10 -17.14 -2.02
CA ASP A 70 -4.72 -17.56 -2.09
C ASP A 70 -3.92 -16.35 -1.58
N MET A 71 -3.22 -16.48 -0.46
CA MET A 71 -2.62 -15.34 0.23
C MET A 71 -1.78 -14.54 -0.76
N CYS A 72 -2.28 -13.36 -1.16
CA CYS A 72 -1.52 -12.31 -1.82
C CYS A 72 -0.15 -12.29 -1.18
N HIS A 73 0.89 -12.52 -1.98
CA HIS A 73 2.31 -12.48 -1.65
C HIS A 73 2.55 -12.17 -0.16
N LYS A 74 2.71 -13.21 0.67
CA LYS A 74 3.26 -13.01 2.01
C LYS A 74 4.68 -12.49 1.80
N VAL A 75 4.84 -11.18 1.84
CA VAL A 75 6.16 -10.56 1.94
C VAL A 75 6.61 -10.84 3.37
N ASP A 76 7.75 -11.51 3.50
CA ASP A 76 8.35 -11.66 4.82
C ASP A 76 8.71 -10.27 5.34
N VAL A 77 8.19 -9.91 6.52
CA VAL A 77 8.38 -8.57 7.09
C VAL A 77 9.87 -8.29 7.32
N ASN A 78 10.66 -9.31 7.64
CA ASN A 78 12.11 -9.15 7.80
C ASN A 78 12.79 -8.91 6.45
N GLU A 79 12.35 -9.58 5.38
CA GLU A 79 12.83 -9.33 4.02
C GLU A 79 12.54 -7.88 3.61
N MET A 80 11.33 -7.38 3.88
CA MET A 80 10.98 -5.98 3.66
C MET A 80 11.87 -5.01 4.46
N PHE A 81 12.15 -5.30 5.74
CA PHE A 81 13.04 -4.47 6.55
C PHE A 81 14.49 -4.49 6.05
N ASN A 82 14.97 -5.64 5.59
CA ASN A 82 16.31 -5.78 5.02
C ASN A 82 16.45 -4.97 3.73
N GLU A 83 15.43 -4.97 2.86
CA GLU A 83 15.41 -4.13 1.66
C GLU A 83 15.45 -2.63 2.01
N ILE A 84 14.66 -2.20 2.99
CA ILE A 84 14.65 -0.82 3.46
C ILE A 84 16.05 -0.41 3.98
N ALA A 85 16.69 -1.28 4.76
CA ALA A 85 18.03 -1.03 5.30
C ALA A 85 19.07 -0.91 4.17
N ASN A 86 19.08 -1.85 3.23
CA ASN A 86 19.99 -1.83 2.08
C ASN A 86 19.79 -0.58 1.20
N ASN A 87 18.55 -0.17 0.98
CA ASN A 87 18.23 1.02 0.19
C ASN A 87 18.71 2.30 0.89
N LYS A 88 18.58 2.36 2.22
CA LYS A 88 19.11 3.47 3.02
C LYS A 88 20.63 3.56 2.91
N GLU A 89 21.34 2.44 3.03
CA GLU A 89 22.80 2.40 2.92
C GLU A 89 23.29 2.89 1.54
N LYS A 90 22.65 2.41 0.46
CA LYS A 90 22.94 2.87 -0.90
C LYS A 90 22.70 4.38 -1.07
N ALA A 91 21.63 4.91 -0.48
CA ALA A 91 21.33 6.34 -0.54
C ALA A 91 22.40 7.17 0.20
N GLU A 92 22.86 6.69 1.37
CA GLU A 92 23.92 7.35 2.15
C GLU A 92 25.28 7.29 1.43
N GLU A 93 25.60 6.18 0.76
CA GLU A 93 26.81 6.07 -0.06
C GLU A 93 26.77 7.01 -1.27
N ALA A 94 25.64 7.05 -1.99
CA ALA A 94 25.45 7.97 -3.11
C ALA A 94 25.58 9.44 -2.68
N TYR A 95 25.04 9.79 -1.51
CA TYR A 95 25.20 11.12 -0.92
C TYR A 95 26.67 11.44 -0.63
N ARG A 96 27.42 10.51 -0.01
CA ARG A 96 28.85 10.68 0.29
C ARG A 96 29.68 10.91 -0.98
N LEU A 97 29.44 10.12 -2.02
CA LEU A 97 30.13 10.27 -3.30
C LEU A 97 29.84 11.62 -3.96
N ASN A 98 28.60 12.11 -3.89
CA ASN A 98 28.24 13.42 -4.43
C ASN A 98 28.91 14.56 -3.66
N VAL A 99 28.98 14.47 -2.33
CA VAL A 99 29.69 15.45 -1.49
C VAL A 99 31.18 15.48 -1.84
N GLN A 100 31.80 14.32 -2.04
CA GLN A 100 33.22 14.24 -2.41
C GLN A 100 33.47 14.89 -3.78
N LYS A 101 32.67 14.53 -4.80
CA LYS A 101 32.76 15.14 -6.14
C LYS A 101 32.62 16.67 -6.08
N TRP A 102 31.68 17.16 -5.27
CA TRP A 102 31.49 18.60 -5.10
C TRP A 102 32.72 19.27 -4.49
N ARG A 103 33.35 18.66 -3.47
CA ARG A 103 34.59 19.19 -2.88
C ARG A 103 35.73 19.25 -3.89
N GLU A 104 35.95 18.16 -4.63
CA GLU A 104 36.99 18.10 -5.65
C GLU A 104 36.77 19.16 -6.74
N GLU A 105 35.52 19.44 -7.12
CA GLU A 105 35.19 20.52 -8.06
C GLU A 105 35.47 21.91 -7.49
N GLN A 106 35.18 22.15 -6.21
CA GLN A 106 35.51 23.41 -5.55
C GLN A 106 37.02 23.62 -5.45
N GLU A 107 37.78 22.58 -5.09
CA GLU A 107 39.24 22.62 -5.03
C GLU A 107 39.84 22.92 -6.42
N ARG A 108 39.31 22.31 -7.48
CA ARG A 108 39.73 22.61 -8.87
C ARG A 108 39.48 24.07 -9.25
N LYS A 109 38.30 24.62 -8.91
CA LYS A 109 37.98 26.03 -9.17
C LYS A 109 38.93 26.96 -8.44
N GLN A 110 39.19 26.72 -7.16
CA GLN A 110 40.15 27.50 -6.37
C GLN A 110 41.56 27.44 -6.97
N LEU A 111 42.02 26.25 -7.39
CA LEU A 111 43.33 26.08 -8.03
C LEU A 111 43.45 26.83 -9.35
N GLN A 112 42.37 26.87 -10.13
CA GLN A 112 42.32 27.64 -11.38
C GLN A 112 42.37 29.15 -11.11
N GLU A 113 41.56 29.65 -10.18
CA GLU A 113 41.56 31.07 -9.78
C GLU A 113 42.94 31.50 -9.24
N LEU A 114 43.61 30.64 -8.47
CA LEU A 114 44.97 30.86 -8.00
C LEU A 114 45.96 30.97 -9.17
N LYS A 115 45.92 30.05 -10.14
CA LYS A 115 46.78 30.14 -11.33
C LYS A 115 46.56 31.45 -12.10
N GLU A 116 45.31 31.79 -12.37
CA GLU A 116 44.95 33.04 -13.08
C GLU A 116 45.40 34.31 -12.35
N LYS A 117 45.45 34.26 -11.01
CA LYS A 117 45.88 35.39 -10.16
C LYS A 117 47.39 35.57 -10.11
N TYR A 118 48.18 34.50 -10.21
CA TYR A 118 49.63 34.53 -10.02
C TYR A 118 50.44 34.33 -11.33
N ASP A 119 49.80 34.00 -12.45
CA ASP A 119 50.42 33.99 -13.81
C ASP A 119 50.30 35.34 -14.55
N LYS A 120 49.93 36.43 -13.86
CA LYS A 120 50.00 37.82 -14.35
C LYS A 120 51.07 38.61 -13.62
#